data_AF-A0A7C6TZ51-F1
#
_entry.id   AF-A0A7C6TZ51-F1
#
_cell.length_a   1.000
_cell.length_b   1.000
_cell.length_c   1.000
_cell.angle_alpha   90.00
_cell.angle_beta   90.00
_cell.angle_gamma   90.00
#
_symmetry.space_group_name_H-M   'P 1'
#
loop_
_entity.id
_entity.type
_entity.pdbx_description
1 polymer ?
#
loop_
_entity_poly.entity_id
_entity_poly.type
_entity_poly.pdbx_seq_one_letter_code
_entity_poly.pdbx_strand_id
1 'polypeptide(L)' 'MMELDIIRFIQGMRSPFLDTLMQILTEFGDQLVFIGVALTIYWFFNKRVAFKLVFV' A
#
# COMPACT_ATOMS: atom_id res chain seq x y z
N MET A 1 18.54 21.43 -6.20
CA MET A 1 18.87 21.16 -7.62
C MET A 1 18.68 19.68 -7.95
N MET A 2 19.35 18.73 -7.26
CA MET A 2 19.19 17.28 -7.54
C MET A 2 17.77 16.71 -7.37
N GLU A 3 16.99 17.18 -6.39
CA GLU A 3 15.65 16.63 -6.12
C GLU A 3 14.68 16.79 -7.30
N LEU A 4 14.73 17.96 -7.97
CA LEU A 4 13.91 18.25 -9.14
C LEU A 4 14.28 17.36 -10.33
N ASP A 5 15.57 17.06 -10.50
CA ASP A 5 16.03 16.21 -11.59
C ASP A 5 15.61 14.75 -11.38
N ILE A 6 15.63 14.27 -10.14
CA ILE A 6 15.12 12.94 -9.77
C ILE A 6 13.61 12.85 -10.03
N ILE A 7 12.84 13.86 -9.60
CA ILE A 7 11.39 13.89 -9.84
C ILE A 7 11.09 13.90 -11.34
N ARG A 8 11.81 14.70 -12.14
CA ARG A 8 11.65 14.76 -13.60
C ARG A 8 12.00 13.44 -14.28
N PHE A 9 13.06 12.77 -13.82
CA PHE A 9 13.44 11.46 -14.32
C PHE A 9 12.32 10.43 -14.08
N ILE A 10 11.74 10.41 -12.87
CA ILE A 10 10.64 9.52 -12.52
C ILE A 10 9.38 9.87 -13.32
N GLN A 11 9.06 11.16 -13.49
CA GLN A 11 7.94 11.62 -14.32
C GLN A 11 8.11 11.25 -15.79
N GLY A 12 9.34 11.11 -16.29
CA GLY A 12 9.62 10.64 -17.64
C GLY A 12 9.21 9.18 -17.89
N MET A 13 9.09 8.36 -16.83
CA MET A 13 8.64 6.96 -16.92
C MET A 13 7.12 6.80 -16.80
N ARG A 14 6.37 7.92 -16.78
CA ARG A 14 4.92 7.92 -16.63
C ARG A 14 4.25 7.18 -17.79
N SER A 15 3.40 6.22 -17.47
CA SER A 15 2.52 5.54 -18.43
C SER A 15 1.15 5.29 -17.78
N PRO A 16 0.06 5.18 -18.57
CA PRO A 16 -1.26 4.88 -18.02
C PRO A 16 -1.29 3.61 -17.15
N PHE A 17 -0.48 2.60 -17.50
CA PHE A 17 -0.33 1.38 -16.70
C PHE A 17 0.37 1.64 -15.36
N LEU A 18 1.51 2.36 -15.38
CA LEU A 18 2.24 2.69 -14.16
C LEU A 18 1.43 3.59 -13.23
N ASP A 19 0.65 4.52 -13.77
CA ASP A 19 -0.24 5.40 -12.98
C ASP A 19 -1.27 4.55 -12.21
N THR A 20 -1.94 3.61 -12.88
CA THR A 20 -2.90 2.71 -12.22
C THR A 20 -2.22 1.79 -11.21
N LEU A 21 -1.05 1.23 -11.54
CA LEU A 21 -0.30 0.38 -10.62
C LEU A 21 0.09 1.13 -9.34
N MET A 22 0.64 2.34 -9.47
CA MET A 22 1.03 3.16 -8.32
C MET A 22 -0.19 3.61 -7.51
N GLN A 23 -1.30 3.89 -8.15
CA GLN A 23 -2.56 4.20 -7.47
C GLN A 23 -3.06 3.00 -6.66
N ILE A 24 -3.07 1.80 -7.24
CA ILE A 24 -3.46 0.57 -6.52
C ILE A 24 -2.54 0.34 -5.33
N LEU A 25 -1.22 0.50 -5.49
CA LEU A 25 -0.27 0.34 -4.39
C LEU A 25 -0.49 1.38 -3.28
N THR A 26 -0.80 2.62 -3.64
CA THR A 26 -1.13 3.69 -2.68
C THR A 26 -2.38 3.34 -1.88
N GLU A 27 -3.47 2.97 -2.55
CA GLU A 27 -4.74 2.60 -1.91
C GLU A 27 -4.62 1.29 -1.11
N PHE A 28 -3.74 0.37 -1.51
CA PHE A 28 -3.49 -0.87 -0.77
C PHE A 28 -2.82 -0.61 0.59
N GLY A 29 -2.06 0.49 0.69
CA GLY A 29 -1.50 0.97 1.95
C GLY A 29 -2.50 1.74 2.82
N ASP A 30 -3.74 1.94 2.36
CA ASP A 30 -4.75 2.66 3.11
C ASP A 30 -5.18 1.89 4.38
N GLN A 31 -5.55 2.66 5.40
CA GLN A 31 -5.96 2.14 6.71
C GLN A 31 -7.14 1.17 6.59
N LEU A 32 -8.07 1.42 5.66
CA LEU A 32 -9.23 0.56 5.46
C LEU A 32 -8.86 -0.82 4.92
N VAL A 33 -7.91 -0.87 3.97
CA VAL A 33 -7.39 -2.14 3.44
C VAL A 33 -6.69 -2.93 4.54
N PHE A 34 -5.89 -2.25 5.36
CA PHE A 34 -5.17 -2.89 6.48
C PHE A 34 -6.15 -3.48 7.52
N ILE A 35 -7.20 -2.75 7.90
CA ILE A 35 -8.25 -3.23 8.80
C ILE A 35 -8.99 -4.42 8.18
N GLY A 36 -9.33 -4.36 6.89
CA GLY A 36 -9.99 -5.46 6.19
C GLY A 36 -9.17 -6.76 6.21
N VAL A 37 -7.87 -6.66 5.96
CA VAL A 37 -6.93 -7.80 6.05
C VAL A 37 -6.85 -8.33 7.48
N ALA A 38 -6.70 -7.44 8.48
CA ALA A 38 -6.65 -7.83 9.88
C ALA A 38 -7.93 -8.55 10.35
N LEU A 39 -9.11 -8.06 9.96
CA LEU A 39 -10.40 -8.67 10.29
C LEU A 39 -10.57 -10.04 9.60
N THR A 40 -10.13 -10.16 8.35
CA THR A 40 -10.14 -11.44 7.62
C THR A 40 -9.27 -12.47 8.35
N ILE A 41 -8.06 -12.10 8.76
CA ILE A 41 -7.16 -12.97 9.52
C ILE A 41 -7.75 -13.30 10.89
N TYR A 42 -8.37 -12.33 11.55
CA TYR A 42 -9.01 -12.51 12.86
C TYR A 42 -10.16 -13.51 12.80
N TRP A 43 -11.00 -13.41 11.76
CA TRP A 43 -12.21 -14.20 11.63
C TRP A 43 -11.95 -15.62 11.10
N PHE A 44 -11.10 -15.76 10.08
CA PHE A 44 -10.92 -17.03 9.37
C PHE A 44 -9.72 -17.85 9.85
N PHE A 45 -8.68 -17.24 10.43
CA PHE A 45 -7.43 -17.93 10.74
C PHE A 45 -7.19 -18.04 12.24
N ASN A 46 -6.77 -16.96 12.90
CA ASN A 46 -6.41 -17.02 14.32
C ASN A 46 -6.36 -15.63 14.96
N LYS A 47 -7.21 -15.45 15.98
CA LYS A 47 -7.34 -14.20 16.74
C LYS A 47 -6.02 -13.71 17.36
N ARG A 48 -5.14 -14.62 17.80
CA ARG A 48 -3.84 -14.26 18.37
C ARG A 48 -2.86 -13.70 17.33
N VAL A 49 -2.96 -14.16 16.08
CA VAL A 49 -2.11 -13.69 14.98
C VAL A 49 -2.59 -12.32 14.50
N ALA A 50 -3.92 -12.15 14.35
CA ALA A 50 -4.50 -10.87 13.95
C ALA A 50 -4.17 -9.74 14.94
N PHE A 51 -4.21 -10.00 16.25
CA PHE A 51 -3.82 -9.02 17.27
C PHE A 51 -2.36 -8.57 17.14
N LYS A 52 -1.43 -9.47 16.79
CA LYS A 52 -0.02 -9.08 16.56
C LYS A 52 0.16 -8.20 15.33
N LEU A 53 -0.72 -8.32 14.34
CA LEU A 53 -0.66 -7.58 13.08
C LEU A 53 -1.20 -6.16 13.22
N VAL A 54 -2.20 -5.97 14.09
CA VAL A 54 -2.81 -4.65 14.37
C VAL A 54 -1.98 -3.80 15.35
N PHE A 55 -1.23 -4.44 16.25
CA PHE A 55 -0.49 -3.77 17.33
C PHE A 55 1.04 -3.89 17.19
N VAL A 56 1.56 -4.05 15.96
CA VAL A 56 3.01 -3.99 15.67
C VAL A 56 3.47 -2.54 15.49
#